data_AF-A0A0C9XSE7-F1
#
_entry.id   AF-A0A0C9XSE7-F1
#
_cell.length_a   1.000
_cell.length_b   1.000
_cell.length_c   1.000
_cell.angle_alpha   90.00
_cell.angle_beta   90.00
_cell.angle_gamma   90.00
#
_symmetry.space_group_name_H-M   'P 1'
#
loop_
_entity.id
_entity.type
_entity.pdbx_description
1 polymer ?
#
loop_
_entity_poly.entity_id
_entity_poly.type
_entity_poly.pdbx_seq_one_letter_code
_entity_poly.pdbx_strand_id
1 'polypeptide(L)' 'FVHRERYSILAAMAVEGFVGTRVVEGSVDSDEFFDFIVEDILPQMNPYPQDRSVLILDNCVIHKSALLREMVEAKSK' A
#
# COMPACT_ATOMS: atom_id res chain seq x y z
N PHE A 1 -28.61 9.41 11.14
CA PHE A 1 -28.26 8.59 9.96
C PHE A 1 -27.87 7.20 10.45
N VAL A 2 -28.48 6.13 9.95
CA VAL A 2 -28.03 4.76 10.25
C VAL A 2 -26.94 4.42 9.22
N HIS A 3 -25.71 4.27 9.68
CA HIS A 3 -24.63 3.78 8.83
C HIS A 3 -24.77 2.27 8.74
N ARG A 4 -24.92 1.72 7.53
CA ARG A 4 -24.68 0.29 7.33
C ARG A 4 -23.19 0.03 7.56
N GLU A 5 -22.83 -1.14 8.06
CA GLU A 5 -21.44 -1.58 8.10
C GLU A 5 -20.86 -1.47 6.68
N ARG A 6 -19.75 -0.75 6.54
CA ARG A 6 -19.02 -0.57 5.29
C ARG A 6 -17.64 -1.17 5.48
N TYR A 7 -17.14 -1.79 4.43
CA TYR A 7 -15.77 -2.31 4.41
C TYR A 7 -15.05 -1.75 3.19
N SER A 8 -13.80 -1.35 3.41
CA SER A 8 -12.85 -0.98 2.36
C SER A 8 -11.85 -2.12 2.16
N ILE A 9 -11.34 -2.28 0.95
CA ILE A 9 -10.31 -3.26 0.62
C ILE A 9 -9.12 -2.50 0.06
N LEU A 10 -7.96 -2.66 0.70
CA LEU A 10 -6.67 -2.32 0.14
C LEU A 10 -6.14 -3.54 -0.60
N ALA A 11 -5.65 -3.33 -1.82
CA ALA A 11 -5.07 -4.39 -2.62
C ALA A 11 -3.88 -3.86 -3.41
N ALA A 12 -2.75 -4.55 -3.32
CA ALA A 12 -1.62 -4.35 -4.22
C ALA A 12 -1.58 -5.49 -5.24
N MET A 13 -1.29 -5.15 -6.49
CA MET A 13 -1.21 -6.12 -7.59
C MET A 13 0.09 -5.94 -8.38
N ALA A 14 0.61 -7.05 -8.84
CA ALA A 14 1.69 -7.17 -9.83
C ALA A 14 1.13 -7.82 -11.10
N VAL A 15 1.99 -8.01 -12.12
CA VAL A 15 1.59 -8.64 -13.38
C VAL A 15 1.08 -10.07 -13.16
N GLU A 16 1.63 -10.78 -12.18
CA GLU A 16 1.26 -12.16 -11.83
C GLU A 16 -0.01 -12.25 -10.98
N GLY A 17 -0.55 -11.12 -10.49
CA GLY A 17 -1.77 -11.07 -9.68
C GLY A 17 -1.62 -10.29 -8.38
N PHE A 18 -2.46 -10.59 -7.39
CA PHE A 18 -2.46 -9.92 -6.08
C PHE A 18 -1.19 -10.25 -5.29
N VAL A 19 -0.56 -9.20 -4.74
CA VAL A 19 0.62 -9.30 -3.88
C VAL A 19 0.22 -9.28 -2.40
N GLY A 20 -0.79 -8.48 -2.07
CA GLY A 20 -1.30 -8.36 -0.70
C GLY A 20 -2.67 -7.69 -0.70
N THR A 21 -3.51 -8.06 0.28
CA THR A 21 -4.85 -7.50 0.45
C THR A 21 -5.17 -7.31 1.93
N ARG A 22 -5.86 -6.23 2.28
CA ARG A 22 -6.32 -5.95 3.64
C ARG A 22 -7.77 -5.43 3.62
N VAL A 23 -8.62 -6.01 4.47
CA VAL A 23 -10.01 -5.56 4.67
C VAL A 23 -10.04 -4.65 5.89
N VAL A 24 -10.60 -3.45 5.74
CA VAL A 24 -10.71 -2.45 6.79
C VAL A 24 -12.20 -2.11 6.97
N GLU A 25 -12.68 -2.09 8.21
CA GLU A 25 -14.03 -1.62 8.51
C GLU A 25 -14.07 -0.09 8.42
N GLY A 26 -14.96 0.45 7.59
CA GLY A 26 -15.07 1.88 7.34
C GLY A 26 -14.18 2.37 6.20
N SER A 27 -13.66 3.58 6.34
CA SER A 27 -12.79 4.26 5.37
C SER A 27 -11.33 4.14 5.78
N VAL A 28 -10.44 4.06 4.81
CA VAL A 28 -8.99 4.01 5.05
C VAL A 28 -8.42 5.41 5.25
N ASP A 29 -7.61 5.60 6.29
CA ASP A 29 -6.84 6.83 6.51
C ASP A 29 -5.35 6.67 6.13
N SER A 30 -4.57 7.73 6.35
CA SER A 30 -3.13 7.75 6.01
C SER A 30 -2.31 6.73 6.80
N ASP A 31 -2.66 6.48 8.07
CA ASP A 31 -1.88 5.62 8.95
C ASP A 31 -2.18 4.16 8.60
N GLU A 32 -3.45 3.81 8.40
CA GLU A 32 -3.85 2.47 7.94
C GLU A 32 -3.26 2.13 6.55
N PHE A 33 -3.22 3.10 5.64
CA PHE A 33 -2.57 2.93 4.35
C PHE A 33 -1.06 2.76 4.49
N PHE A 34 -0.41 3.59 5.31
CA PHE A 34 1.03 3.50 5.56
C PHE A 34 1.40 2.11 6.11
N ASP A 35 0.68 1.64 7.12
CA ASP A 35 0.89 0.33 7.74
C ASP A 35 0.65 -0.81 6.74
N PHE A 36 -0.33 -0.68 5.84
CA PHE A 36 -0.53 -1.65 4.77
C PHE A 36 0.68 -1.74 3.85
N ILE A 37 1.25 -0.60 3.44
CA ILE A 37 2.41 -0.63 2.55
C ILE A 37 3.64 -1.17 3.27
N VAL A 38 3.92 -0.73 4.51
CA VAL A 38 5.13 -1.12 5.24
C VAL A 38 5.11 -2.59 5.63
N GLU A 39 4.00 -3.09 6.16
CA GLU A 39 3.93 -4.44 6.71
C GLU A 39 3.60 -5.48 5.63
N ASP A 40 2.71 -5.18 4.68
CA ASP A 40 2.21 -6.19 3.73
C ASP A 40 2.92 -6.11 2.37
N ILE A 41 3.28 -4.91 1.90
CA ILE A 41 3.75 -4.70 0.51
C ILE A 41 5.27 -4.57 0.41
N LEU A 42 5.90 -3.76 1.25
CA LEU A 42 7.33 -3.50 1.19
C LEU A 42 8.20 -4.76 1.36
N PRO A 43 7.83 -5.76 2.20
CA PRO A 43 8.57 -7.02 2.27
C PRO A 43 8.52 -7.85 0.98
N GLN A 44 7.47 -7.67 0.17
CA GLN A 44 7.25 -8.36 -1.10
C GLN A 44 7.91 -7.67 -2.30
N MET A 45 8.39 -6.44 -2.11
CA MET A 45 9.10 -5.69 -3.14
C MET A 45 10.57 -6.10 -3.24
N ASN A 46 11.10 -6.05 -4.47
CA ASN A 46 12.52 -6.28 -4.74
C ASN A 46 13.23 -4.97 -5.13
N PRO A 47 14.56 -4.90 -5.01
CA PRO A 47 15.34 -3.80 -5.57
C PRO A 47 15.14 -3.62 -7.08
N TYR A 48 15.10 -2.38 -7.56
CA TYR A 48 15.02 -2.10 -8.99
C TYR A 48 16.33 -2.50 -9.70
N PRO A 49 16.30 -3.18 -10.88
CA PRO A 49 15.17 -3.37 -11.79
C PRO A 49 14.50 -4.76 -11.74
N GLN A 50 14.53 -5.46 -10.61
CA GLN A 50 13.92 -6.79 -10.50
C GLN A 50 12.38 -6.72 -10.55
N ASP A 51 11.71 -7.87 -10.66
CA ASP A 51 10.24 -7.93 -10.62
C ASP A 51 9.70 -7.35 -9.30
N ARG A 52 8.52 -6.70 -9.36
CA ARG A 52 7.88 -6.07 -8.19
C ARG A 52 8.74 -4.98 -7.51
N SER A 53 9.52 -4.23 -8.28
CA SER A 53 10.44 -3.20 -7.75
C SER A 53 9.91 -1.76 -7.80
N VAL A 54 8.79 -1.51 -8.46
CA VAL A 54 8.21 -0.17 -8.59
C VAL A 54 6.83 -0.14 -7.95
N LEU A 55 6.66 0.74 -6.96
CA LEU A 55 5.36 1.01 -6.34
C LEU A 55 4.63 2.11 -7.10
N ILE A 56 3.44 1.82 -7.61
CA ILE A 56 2.59 2.77 -8.33
C ILE A 56 1.31 3.01 -7.51
N LEU A 57 1.01 4.28 -7.24
CA LEU A 57 -0.16 4.73 -6.48
C LEU A 57 -0.83 5.89 -7.22
N ASP A 58 -2.13 6.09 -7.02
CA ASP A 58 -2.79 7.33 -7.46
C ASP A 58 -2.42 8.50 -6.52
N ASN A 59 -2.62 9.72 -6.99
CA ASN A 59 -2.26 10.96 -6.30
C ASN A 59 -3.28 11.35 -5.21
N CYS A 60 -3.63 10.42 -4.34
CA CYS A 60 -4.51 10.65 -3.20
C CYS A 60 -3.75 11.32 -2.04
N VAL A 61 -4.44 12.11 -1.21
CA VAL A 61 -3.83 12.83 -0.07
C VAL A 61 -3.27 11.86 0.97
N ILE A 62 -3.95 10.74 1.23
CA ILE A 62 -3.52 9.74 2.20
C ILE A 62 -2.25 8.97 1.78
N HIS A 63 -1.86 9.05 0.50
CA HIS A 63 -0.63 8.42 -0.01
C HIS A 63 0.61 9.30 0.17
N LYS A 64 0.45 10.55 0.59
CA LYS A 64 1.53 11.54 0.70
C LYS A 64 2.24 11.40 2.05
N SER A 65 3.21 10.48 2.11
CA SER A 65 4.09 10.30 3.26
C SER A 65 5.56 10.37 2.85
N ALA A 66 6.30 11.33 3.43
CA ALA A 66 7.75 11.46 3.20
C ALA A 66 8.51 10.23 3.73
N LEU A 67 8.11 9.73 4.90
CA LEU A 67 8.68 8.53 5.49
C LEU A 67 8.46 7.30 4.60
N LEU A 68 7.25 7.13 4.05
CA LEU A 68 6.96 6.00 3.17
C LEU A 68 7.88 6.00 1.95
N ARG A 69 8.09 7.17 1.36
CA ARG A 69 9.00 7.35 0.23
C ARG A 69 10.42 6.95 0.60
N GLU A 70 10.93 7.42 1.74
CA GLU A 70 12.28 7.08 2.22
C GLU A 70 12.45 5.56 2.42
N MET A 71 11.43 4.89 2.96
CA MET A 71 11.45 3.44 3.16
C MET A 71 11.45 2.65 1.84
N VAL A 72 10.65 3.08 0.85
CA VAL A 72 10.63 2.47 -0.49
C VAL A 72 11.97 2.67 -1.20
N GLU A 73 12.53 3.88 -1.14
CA GLU A 73 13.85 4.18 -1.73
C GLU A 73 14.98 3.41 -1.04
N ALA A 74 14.90 3.18 0.28
CA ALA A 74 15.85 2.37 1.03
C ALA A 74 15.77 0.88 0.64
N LYS A 75 14.56 0.36 0.38
CA LYS A 75 14.35 -1.02 -0.12
C LYS A 75 14.82 -1.22 -1.56
N SER A 76 14.94 -0.13 -2.32
CA SER A 76 15.37 -0.14 -3.72
C SER A 76 16.89 -0.24 -3.90
N LYS A 77 17.67 -0.24 -2.81
CA LYS A 77 19.13 -0.41 -2.79
C LYS A 77 19.51 -1.87 -2.51
#